data_AF-S8FPW7-F1
#
_entry.id   AF-S8FPW7-F1
#
_cell.length_a   1.000
_cell.length_b   1.000
_cell.length_c   1.000
_cell.angle_alpha   90.00
_cell.angle_beta   90.00
_cell.angle_gamma   90.00
#
_symmetry.space_group_name_H-M   'P 1'
#
loop_
_entity.id
_entity.type
_entity.pdbx_description
1 polymer ?
#
loop_
_entity_poly.entity_id
_entity_poly.type
_entity_poly.pdbx_seq_one_letter_code
_entity_poly.pdbx_strand_id
1 'polypeptide(L)'
;MVLPTLRHNLRIFTDERIAELHRTFVRVGITFNEYKSPLLRENAHPAITQAKEDMLSLPDDPIQSALGSFLLVARAQYCFSPECQQTFVDAGRPFARCAGCEVLRYCSRECQRQAWKHPTLPHKSVCAKLRALRGRAGLMRDQNWGSADGPGRRVFADACSADEELAAFADECGRHLAVLTAERLQNLDGPSIKESEELEGKGLDRVVDWGTIRVLDSADWHASR
;
A
#
# COMPACT_ATOMS: atom_id res chain seq x y z
N MET A 1 -28.40 5.51 5.28
CA MET A 1 -29.22 4.60 6.12
C MET A 1 -28.65 4.65 7.54
N VAL A 2 -29.23 5.45 8.44
CA VAL A 2 -28.76 5.59 9.82
C VAL A 2 -29.57 4.61 10.67
N LEU A 3 -28.91 3.65 11.32
CA LEU A 3 -29.54 2.69 12.23
C LEU A 3 -30.13 3.42 13.45
N PRO A 4 -31.45 3.64 13.55
CA PRO A 4 -32.04 4.50 14.59
C PRO A 4 -32.02 3.84 15.98
N THR A 5 -31.93 2.51 16.02
CA THR A 5 -32.08 1.69 17.23
C THR A 5 -30.85 1.68 18.15
N LEU A 6 -29.67 2.13 17.70
CA LEU A 6 -28.47 2.20 18.55
C LEU A 6 -28.44 3.41 19.50
N ARG A 7 -29.29 4.42 19.27
CA ARG A 7 -29.19 5.73 19.93
C ARG A 7 -29.73 5.79 21.35
N HIS A 8 -30.65 4.91 21.75
CA HIS A 8 -31.42 5.15 22.98
C HIS A 8 -30.77 4.65 24.28
N ASN A 9 -29.76 3.76 24.24
CA ASN A 9 -29.21 3.18 25.48
C ASN A 9 -27.67 3.10 25.55
N LEU A 10 -26.94 3.58 24.54
CA LEU A 10 -25.48 3.51 24.53
C LEU A 10 -24.87 4.91 24.65
N ARG A 11 -24.61 5.36 25.88
CA ARG A 11 -23.79 6.57 26.16
C ARG A 11 -22.35 6.49 25.61
N ILE A 12 -21.96 5.34 25.06
CA ILE A 12 -20.61 5.03 24.58
C ILE A 12 -20.39 5.55 23.15
N PHE A 13 -21.47 5.75 22.37
CA PHE A 13 -21.42 6.23 20.98
C PHE A 13 -22.02 7.63 20.88
N THR A 14 -21.21 8.63 21.24
CA THR A 14 -21.52 10.03 20.90
C THR A 14 -21.64 10.17 19.39
N ASP A 15 -22.38 11.19 18.91
CA ASP A 15 -22.47 11.45 17.46
C ASP A 15 -21.08 11.65 16.83
N GLU A 16 -20.13 12.21 17.58
CA GLU A 16 -18.72 12.32 17.18
C GLU A 16 -18.07 10.94 16.97
N ARG A 17 -18.27 9.97 17.88
CA ARG A 17 -17.75 8.61 17.71
C ARG A 17 -18.41 7.86 16.57
N ILE A 18 -19.69 8.09 16.33
CA ILE A 18 -20.42 7.51 15.19
C ILE A 18 -19.88 8.09 13.88
N ALA A 19 -19.63 9.40 13.82
CA ALA A 19 -19.01 10.04 12.67
C ALA A 19 -17.60 9.51 12.42
N GLU A 20 -16.80 9.30 13.47
CA GLU A 20 -15.46 8.74 13.35
C GLU A 20 -15.46 7.30 12.85
N LEU A 21 -16.37 6.47 13.38
CA LEU A 21 -16.57 5.11 12.91
C LEU A 21 -16.97 5.11 11.44
N HIS A 22 -17.91 5.98 11.05
CA HIS A 22 -18.33 6.12 9.65
C HIS A 22 -17.17 6.54 8.74
N ARG A 23 -16.36 7.55 9.14
CA ARG A 23 -15.16 7.95 8.38
C ARG A 23 -14.18 6.80 8.22
N THR A 24 -13.97 6.02 9.27
CA THR A 24 -13.09 4.84 9.25
C THR A 24 -13.62 3.80 8.26
N PHE A 25 -14.92 3.46 8.34
CA PHE A 25 -15.55 2.51 7.41
C PHE A 25 -15.50 2.97 5.97
N VAL A 26 -15.73 4.26 5.71
CA VAL A 26 -15.63 4.82 4.35
C VAL A 26 -14.18 4.73 3.84
N ARG A 27 -13.18 5.13 4.63
CA ARG A 27 -11.75 5.05 4.23
C ARG A 27 -11.32 3.61 3.93
N VAL A 28 -11.68 2.68 4.81
CA VAL A 28 -11.41 1.24 4.60
C VAL A 28 -12.17 0.72 3.39
N GLY A 29 -13.42 1.15 3.20
CA GLY A 29 -14.25 0.83 2.04
C GLY A 29 -13.66 1.30 0.72
N ILE A 30 -13.01 2.48 0.67
CA ILE A 30 -12.29 2.97 -0.51
C ILE A 30 -11.17 2.00 -0.87
N THR A 31 -10.33 1.61 0.10
CA THR A 31 -9.26 0.63 -0.14
C THR A 31 -9.81 -0.66 -0.72
N PHE A 32 -10.84 -1.26 -0.11
CA PHE A 32 -11.43 -2.50 -0.63
C PHE A 32 -12.09 -2.32 -2.01
N ASN A 33 -12.64 -1.15 -2.30
CA ASN A 33 -13.28 -0.88 -3.59
C ASN A 33 -12.28 -0.90 -4.76
N GLU A 34 -11.01 -0.58 -4.53
CA GLU A 34 -9.96 -0.64 -5.54
C GLU A 34 -9.58 -2.08 -5.90
N TYR A 35 -9.56 -2.98 -4.92
CA TYR A 35 -9.22 -4.39 -5.10
C TYR A 35 -10.40 -5.30 -5.48
N LYS A 36 -11.62 -4.76 -5.54
CA LYS A 36 -12.81 -5.53 -5.94
C LYS A 36 -12.80 -5.85 -7.43
N SER A 37 -13.21 -7.08 -7.76
CA SER A 37 -13.65 -7.50 -9.10
C SER A 37 -14.61 -6.45 -9.70
N PRO A 38 -14.56 -6.21 -11.03
CA PRO A 38 -15.45 -5.26 -11.71
C PRO A 38 -16.92 -5.37 -11.30
N LEU A 39 -17.43 -6.59 -11.12
CA LEU A 39 -18.83 -6.87 -10.73
C LEU A 39 -19.19 -6.39 -9.32
N LEU A 40 -18.20 -6.27 -8.42
CA LEU A 40 -18.39 -5.80 -7.05
C LEU A 40 -18.19 -4.27 -6.92
N ARG A 41 -17.64 -3.61 -7.93
CA ARG A 41 -17.49 -2.14 -7.98
C ARG A 41 -18.82 -1.44 -8.26
N GLU A 42 -19.69 -2.06 -9.05
CA GLU A 42 -21.02 -1.54 -9.39
C GLU A 42 -21.97 -1.44 -8.19
N ASN A 43 -21.70 -2.19 -7.12
CA ASN A 43 -22.52 -2.24 -5.90
C ASN A 43 -21.87 -1.55 -4.69
N ALA A 44 -20.90 -0.65 -4.90
CA ALA A 44 -20.32 0.11 -3.80
C ALA A 44 -21.37 1.08 -3.20
N HIS A 45 -21.36 1.24 -1.87
CA HIS A 45 -22.24 2.19 -1.21
C HIS A 45 -21.94 3.62 -1.70
N PRO A 46 -22.94 4.48 -2.00
CA PRO A 46 -22.72 5.81 -2.57
C PRO A 46 -21.75 6.68 -1.77
N ALA A 47 -21.76 6.59 -0.44
CA ALA A 47 -20.80 7.32 0.40
C ALA A 47 -19.34 6.87 0.19
N ILE A 48 -19.08 5.63 -0.21
CA ILE A 48 -17.74 5.14 -0.55
C ILE A 48 -17.34 5.69 -1.93
N THR A 49 -18.26 5.66 -2.90
CA THR A 49 -18.01 6.18 -4.25
C THR A 49 -17.79 7.69 -4.21
N GLN A 50 -18.64 8.44 -3.51
CA GLN A 50 -18.51 9.89 -3.33
C GLN A 50 -17.23 10.23 -2.58
N ALA A 51 -16.93 9.56 -1.47
CA ALA A 51 -15.68 9.82 -0.76
C ALA A 51 -14.44 9.47 -1.58
N LYS A 52 -14.53 8.50 -2.49
CA LYS A 52 -13.48 8.21 -3.46
C LYS A 52 -13.35 9.34 -4.48
N GLU A 53 -14.44 9.82 -5.06
CA GLU A 53 -14.42 10.98 -5.96
C GLU A 53 -13.90 12.25 -5.25
N ASP A 54 -14.32 12.50 -4.02
CA ASP A 54 -13.84 13.60 -3.19
C ASP A 54 -12.33 13.45 -2.92
N MET A 55 -11.88 12.24 -2.58
CA MET A 55 -10.45 11.96 -2.38
C MET A 55 -9.64 12.14 -3.66
N LEU A 56 -10.20 11.78 -4.82
CA LEU A 56 -9.55 11.93 -6.14
C LEU A 56 -9.64 13.35 -6.71
N SER A 57 -10.58 14.17 -6.23
CA SER A 57 -10.80 15.55 -6.68
C SER A 57 -10.12 16.59 -5.80
N LEU A 58 -9.71 16.22 -4.59
CA LEU A 58 -8.77 17.03 -3.81
C LEU A 58 -7.45 17.14 -4.59
N PRO A 59 -6.89 18.35 -4.72
CA PRO A 59 -5.54 18.49 -5.28
C PRO A 59 -4.60 17.63 -4.46
N ASP A 60 -3.90 16.71 -5.11
CA ASP A 60 -2.83 15.95 -4.49
C ASP A 60 -1.79 16.95 -3.97
N ASP A 61 -1.75 17.15 -2.65
CA ASP A 61 -0.65 17.87 -2.02
C ASP A 61 0.62 17.02 -2.27
N PRO A 62 1.58 17.51 -3.08
CA PRO A 62 2.73 16.73 -3.49
C PRO A 62 3.56 16.27 -2.28
N ILE A 63 3.57 17.03 -1.18
CA ILE A 63 4.25 16.66 0.06
C ILE A 63 3.53 15.49 0.73
N GLN A 64 2.19 15.51 0.77
CA GLN A 64 1.42 14.40 1.36
C GLN A 64 1.49 13.14 0.52
N SER A 65 1.45 13.27 -0.81
CA SER A 65 1.63 12.15 -1.73
C SER A 65 3.03 11.55 -1.59
N ALA A 66 4.07 12.39 -1.54
CA ALA A 66 5.44 11.95 -1.28
C ALA A 66 5.60 11.20 0.05
N LEU A 67 5.01 11.73 1.13
CA LEU A 67 5.00 11.06 2.41
C LEU A 67 4.27 9.71 2.32
N GLY A 68 3.11 9.66 1.66
CA GLY A 68 2.35 8.43 1.44
C GLY A 68 3.20 7.36 0.75
N SER A 69 3.86 7.71 -0.36
CA SER A 69 4.75 6.81 -1.08
C SER A 69 5.94 6.37 -0.22
N PHE A 70 6.56 7.28 0.54
CA PHE A 70 7.66 6.95 1.44
C PHE A 70 7.25 5.91 2.48
N LEU A 71 6.10 6.12 3.11
CA LEU A 71 5.58 5.23 4.15
C LEU A 71 5.18 3.87 3.61
N LEU A 72 4.62 3.83 2.40
CA LEU A 72 4.33 2.59 1.71
C LEU A 72 5.61 1.79 1.47
N VAL A 73 6.66 2.42 0.94
CA VAL A 73 7.92 1.71 0.65
C VAL A 73 8.73 1.35 1.89
N ALA A 74 8.66 2.16 2.95
CA ALA A 74 9.33 1.86 4.21
C ALA A 74 8.77 0.58 4.88
N ARG A 75 7.47 0.33 4.70
CA ARG A 75 6.73 -0.83 5.20
C ARG A 75 6.72 -2.02 4.24
N ALA A 76 7.06 -1.80 2.97
CA ALA A 76 7.02 -2.85 1.97
C ALA A 76 7.89 -4.05 2.38
N GLN A 77 7.29 -5.24 2.23
CA GLN A 77 7.91 -6.53 2.51
C GLN A 77 8.25 -7.27 1.21
N TYR A 78 8.58 -6.53 0.16
CA TYR A 78 8.92 -7.05 -1.16
C TYR A 78 10.17 -6.37 -1.73
N CYS A 79 10.72 -6.95 -2.80
CA CYS A 79 11.91 -6.47 -3.48
C CYS A 79 11.57 -5.27 -4.36
N PHE A 80 12.38 -4.21 -4.31
CA PHE A 80 12.22 -3.02 -5.14
C PHE A 80 12.97 -3.08 -6.48
N SER A 81 13.44 -4.25 -6.90
CA SER A 81 13.86 -4.43 -8.29
C SER A 81 12.61 -4.63 -9.14
N PRO A 82 12.36 -3.82 -10.19
CA PRO A 82 11.11 -3.83 -10.96
C PRO A 82 10.69 -5.22 -11.47
N GLU A 83 11.66 -6.03 -11.88
CA GLU A 83 11.45 -7.37 -12.45
C GLU A 83 11.42 -8.48 -11.38
N CYS A 84 11.64 -8.16 -10.10
CA CYS A 84 11.73 -9.16 -9.04
C CYS A 84 10.42 -9.29 -8.28
N GLN A 85 9.86 -10.51 -8.29
CA GLN A 85 8.61 -10.79 -7.61
C GLN A 85 8.74 -11.29 -6.17
N GLN A 86 9.96 -11.39 -5.63
CA GLN A 86 10.14 -11.93 -4.29
C GLN A 86 9.56 -11.02 -3.18
N THR A 87 8.97 -11.69 -2.20
CA THR A 87 8.50 -11.13 -0.93
C THR A 87 9.28 -11.71 0.25
N PHE A 88 9.12 -11.12 1.43
CA PHE A 88 9.75 -11.63 2.66
C PHE A 88 9.25 -13.05 2.99
N VAL A 89 7.99 -13.35 2.62
CA VAL A 89 7.39 -14.68 2.79
C VAL A 89 8.12 -15.69 1.91
N ASP A 90 8.28 -15.40 0.62
CA ASP A 90 8.96 -16.29 -0.33
C ASP A 90 10.42 -16.57 0.08
N ALA A 91 11.08 -15.54 0.61
CA ALA A 91 12.49 -15.60 0.95
C ALA A 91 12.79 -16.07 2.39
N GLY A 92 11.76 -16.22 3.23
CA GLY A 92 11.88 -16.59 4.64
C GLY A 92 12.72 -15.63 5.49
N ARG A 93 12.96 -14.40 5.03
CA ARG A 93 13.82 -13.42 5.73
C ARG A 93 13.49 -11.97 5.33
N PRO A 94 13.79 -10.99 6.20
CA PRO A 94 13.74 -9.58 5.83
C PRO A 94 14.77 -9.23 4.74
N PHE A 95 14.40 -8.35 3.82
CA PHE A 95 15.32 -7.84 2.81
C PHE A 95 16.23 -6.73 3.31
N ALA A 96 17.46 -6.73 2.80
CA ALA A 96 18.45 -5.71 3.11
C ALA A 96 18.03 -4.38 2.51
N ARG A 97 18.15 -3.31 3.30
CA ARG A 97 17.97 -1.93 2.83
C ARG A 97 19.19 -1.53 1.99
N CYS A 98 18.99 -0.65 1.02
CA CYS A 98 20.07 0.01 0.32
C CYS A 98 20.98 0.73 1.34
N ALA A 99 22.28 0.42 1.40
CA ALA A 99 23.22 1.12 2.28
C ALA A 99 23.32 2.63 1.98
N GLY A 100 22.86 3.05 0.80
CA GLY A 100 22.83 4.45 0.39
C GLY A 100 21.71 5.23 1.08
N CYS A 101 20.48 5.00 0.64
CA CYS A 101 19.30 5.71 1.11
C CYS A 101 18.65 5.08 2.35
N GLU A 102 18.90 3.80 2.62
CA GLU A 102 18.25 2.98 3.66
C GLU A 102 16.72 2.93 3.61
N VAL A 103 16.13 3.32 2.48
CA VAL A 103 14.68 3.31 2.26
C VAL A 103 14.30 2.01 1.54
N LEU A 104 14.74 1.86 0.28
CA LEU A 104 14.38 0.72 -0.56
C LEU A 104 15.09 -0.56 -0.12
N ARG A 105 14.40 -1.69 -0.29
CA ARG A 105 14.86 -3.02 0.11
C ARG A 105 15.02 -3.95 -1.09
N TYR A 106 16.02 -4.83 -1.02
CA TYR A 106 16.32 -5.78 -2.07
C TYR A 106 16.60 -7.17 -1.49
N CYS A 107 16.11 -8.22 -2.15
CA CYS A 107 16.32 -9.60 -1.72
C CYS A 107 17.77 -10.06 -1.91
N SER A 108 18.52 -9.41 -2.81
CA SER A 108 19.90 -9.70 -3.15
C SER A 108 20.66 -8.43 -3.60
N ARG A 109 22.00 -8.51 -3.60
CA ARG A 109 22.85 -7.46 -4.19
C ARG A 109 22.66 -7.32 -5.70
N GLU A 110 22.26 -8.39 -6.38
CA GLU A 110 22.04 -8.38 -7.82
C GLU A 110 20.78 -7.57 -8.17
N CYS A 111 19.69 -7.80 -7.45
CA CYS A 111 18.47 -7.00 -7.58
C CYS A 111 18.73 -5.51 -7.28
N GLN A 112 19.58 -5.20 -6.30
CA GLN A 112 19.98 -3.81 -6.06
C GLN A 112 20.75 -3.21 -7.24
N ARG A 113 21.65 -3.97 -7.89
CA ARG A 113 22.42 -3.50 -9.06
C ARG A 113 21.54 -3.29 -10.29
N GLN A 114 20.58 -4.18 -10.52
CA GLN A 114 19.58 -4.05 -11.58
C GLN A 114 18.74 -2.80 -11.37
N ALA A 115 18.13 -2.66 -10.18
CA ALA A 115 17.36 -1.46 -9.83
C ALA A 115 18.19 -0.17 -9.93
N TRP A 116 19.49 -0.22 -9.58
CA TRP A 116 20.39 0.93 -9.66
C TRP A 116 20.50 1.51 -11.07
N LYS A 117 20.52 0.64 -12.09
CA LYS A 117 20.72 1.01 -13.50
C LYS A 117 19.47 0.80 -14.35
N HIS A 118 18.31 0.62 -13.73
CA HIS A 118 17.06 0.35 -14.46
C HIS A 118 16.80 1.46 -15.50
N PRO A 119 16.42 1.12 -16.74
CA PRO A 119 16.36 2.09 -17.84
C PRO A 119 15.32 3.20 -17.60
N THR A 120 14.15 2.86 -17.02
CA THR A 120 13.04 3.80 -16.82
C THR A 120 12.91 4.29 -15.38
N LEU A 121 13.37 3.49 -14.41
CA LEU A 121 13.19 3.74 -12.97
C LEU A 121 14.50 3.51 -12.20
N PRO A 122 15.60 4.19 -12.57
CA PRO A 122 16.89 3.95 -11.94
C PRO A 122 16.88 4.44 -10.50
N HIS A 123 17.08 3.53 -9.54
CA HIS A 123 17.20 3.90 -8.12
C HIS A 123 18.33 4.94 -7.90
N LYS A 124 19.38 4.92 -8.73
CA LYS A 124 20.48 5.89 -8.69
C LYS A 124 20.00 7.34 -8.71
N SER A 125 18.95 7.65 -9.48
CA SER A 125 18.43 9.01 -9.64
C SER A 125 17.84 9.61 -8.36
N VAL A 126 17.30 8.75 -7.49
CA VAL A 126 16.61 9.16 -6.26
C VAL A 126 17.35 8.78 -4.98
N CYS A 127 18.37 7.91 -5.02
CA CYS A 127 19.03 7.39 -3.83
C CYS A 127 19.60 8.49 -2.90
N ALA A 128 20.28 9.50 -3.47
CA ALA A 128 20.83 10.61 -2.68
C ALA A 128 19.73 11.51 -2.10
N LYS A 129 18.66 11.75 -2.87
CA LYS A 129 17.51 12.57 -2.45
C LYS A 129 16.71 11.89 -1.35
N LEU A 130 16.49 10.58 -1.46
CA LEU A 130 15.90 9.77 -0.40
C LEU A 130 16.72 9.79 0.89
N ARG A 131 18.06 9.78 0.80
CA ARG A 131 18.92 9.95 1.98
C ARG A 131 18.74 11.34 2.61
N ALA A 132 18.71 12.39 1.79
CA ALA A 132 18.50 13.76 2.27
C ALA A 132 17.14 13.92 2.95
N LEU A 133 16.07 13.43 2.32
CA LEU A 133 14.72 13.37 2.90
C LEU A 133 14.71 12.63 4.23
N ARG A 134 15.33 11.46 4.28
CA ARG A 134 15.40 10.65 5.50
C ARG A 134 16.06 11.42 6.66
N GLY A 135 17.17 12.08 6.38
CA GLY A 135 17.94 12.84 7.37
C GLY A 135 17.27 14.14 7.81
N ARG A 136 16.82 14.97 6.85
CA ARG A 136 16.28 16.31 7.10
C ARG A 136 14.83 16.29 7.60
N ALA A 137 14.01 15.36 7.12
CA ALA A 137 12.60 15.27 7.49
C ALA A 137 12.32 14.31 8.66
N GLY A 138 13.37 13.83 9.35
CA GLY A 138 13.23 13.01 10.56
C GLY A 138 12.64 11.62 10.33
N LEU A 139 12.74 11.06 9.12
CA LEU A 139 12.21 9.74 8.78
C LEU A 139 13.16 8.64 9.29
N MET A 140 13.18 8.41 10.60
CA MET A 140 14.11 7.49 11.26
C MET A 140 13.82 6.01 10.97
N ARG A 141 14.86 5.16 11.08
CA ARG A 141 14.87 3.72 10.69
C ARG A 141 13.78 2.86 11.36
N ASP A 142 13.35 3.24 12.55
CA ASP A 142 12.66 2.38 13.52
C ASP A 142 11.41 3.03 14.14
N GLN A 143 11.06 4.24 13.73
CA GLN A 143 9.85 4.87 14.24
C GLN A 143 8.63 4.13 13.70
N ASN A 144 7.82 3.61 14.63
CA ASN A 144 6.52 3.06 14.35
C ASN A 144 5.60 4.18 13.85
N TRP A 145 5.73 4.55 12.58
CA TRP A 145 4.93 5.60 11.91
C TRP A 145 3.47 5.16 11.70
N GLY A 146 3.06 4.09 12.39
CA GLY A 146 1.88 3.25 12.16
C GLY A 146 0.54 3.97 12.20
N SER A 147 0.48 5.20 12.69
CA SER A 147 -0.75 6.00 12.63
C SER A 147 -0.68 7.01 11.48
N ALA A 148 -1.73 7.04 10.67
CA ALA A 148 -1.95 8.09 9.67
C ALA A 148 -1.90 9.50 10.27
N ASP A 149 -2.17 9.62 11.58
CA ASP A 149 -2.18 10.87 12.34
C ASP A 149 -0.95 11.03 13.26
N GLY A 150 0.05 10.15 13.10
CA GLY A 150 1.26 10.18 13.91
C GLY A 150 2.01 11.51 13.80
N PRO A 151 2.73 11.93 14.86
CA PRO A 151 3.48 13.19 14.89
C PRO A 151 4.44 13.32 13.71
N GLY A 152 4.90 12.18 13.18
CA GLY A 152 5.72 12.11 12.00
C GLY A 152 5.17 12.82 10.76
N ARG A 153 3.87 12.70 10.44
CA ARG A 153 3.30 13.35 9.24
C ARG A 153 3.45 14.87 9.30
N ARG A 154 3.22 15.46 10.48
CA ARG A 154 3.43 16.88 10.73
C ARG A 154 4.90 17.25 10.62
N VAL A 155 5.79 16.51 11.28
CA VAL A 155 7.24 16.75 11.21
C VAL A 155 7.76 16.74 9.77
N PHE A 156 7.30 15.79 8.95
CA PHE A 156 7.68 15.73 7.54
C PHE A 156 7.15 16.93 6.74
N ALA A 157 5.88 17.27 6.93
CA ALA A 157 5.24 18.39 6.23
C ALA A 157 5.86 19.74 6.63
N ASP A 158 6.12 19.95 7.92
CA ASP A 158 6.76 21.15 8.46
C ASP A 158 8.20 21.26 7.92
N ALA A 159 8.95 20.16 7.89
CA ALA A 159 10.30 20.14 7.32
C ALA A 159 10.31 20.50 5.83
N CYS A 160 9.39 19.94 5.03
CA CYS A 160 9.30 20.28 3.60
C CYS A 160 8.79 21.72 3.38
N SER A 161 7.90 22.22 4.23
CA SER A 161 7.40 23.60 4.14
C SER A 161 8.46 24.63 4.50
N ALA A 162 9.39 24.27 5.38
CA ALA A 162 10.50 25.14 5.80
C ALA A 162 11.69 25.12 4.82
N ASP A 163 11.70 24.22 3.84
CA ASP A 163 12.87 23.90 3.04
C ASP A 163 12.47 23.54 1.60
N GLU A 164 12.52 24.52 0.71
CA GLU A 164 12.06 24.40 -0.68
C GLU A 164 12.80 23.30 -1.46
N GLU A 165 14.11 23.15 -1.23
CA GLU A 165 14.90 22.09 -1.84
C GLU A 165 14.44 20.71 -1.36
N LEU A 166 14.15 20.58 -0.05
CA LEU A 166 13.61 19.35 0.52
C LEU A 166 12.21 19.03 -0.03
N ALA A 167 11.36 20.04 -0.22
CA ALA A 167 10.04 19.89 -0.82
C ALA A 167 10.14 19.38 -2.27
N ALA A 168 11.07 19.92 -3.06
CA ALA A 168 11.34 19.45 -4.41
C ALA A 168 11.85 17.99 -4.43
N PHE A 169 12.73 17.63 -3.48
CA PHE A 169 13.16 16.24 -3.32
C PHE A 169 12.00 15.32 -2.95
N ALA A 170 11.12 15.76 -2.05
CA ALA A 170 9.95 15.01 -1.64
C ALA A 170 9.06 14.71 -2.84
N ASP A 171 8.70 15.72 -3.61
CA ASP A 171 7.88 15.59 -4.82
C ASP A 171 8.50 14.61 -5.85
N GLU A 172 9.79 14.80 -6.18
CA GLU A 172 10.47 13.93 -7.14
C GLU A 172 10.57 12.47 -6.65
N CYS A 173 10.95 12.27 -5.39
CA CYS A 173 11.03 10.93 -4.81
C CYS A 173 9.65 10.31 -4.69
N GLY A 174 8.63 11.08 -4.30
CA GLY A 174 7.24 10.66 -4.20
C GLY A 174 6.74 10.08 -5.52
N ARG A 175 6.86 10.83 -6.61
CA ARG A 175 6.51 10.35 -7.95
C ARG A 175 7.26 9.09 -8.33
N HIS A 176 8.57 9.05 -8.13
CA HIS A 176 9.38 7.88 -8.47
C HIS A 176 8.93 6.62 -7.70
N LEU A 177 8.70 6.77 -6.40
CA LEU A 177 8.24 5.67 -5.54
C LEU A 177 6.81 5.23 -5.90
N ALA A 178 5.92 6.17 -6.24
CA ALA A 178 4.57 5.87 -6.68
C ALA A 178 4.58 5.02 -7.96
N VAL A 179 5.35 5.41 -8.98
CA VAL A 179 5.48 4.65 -10.22
C VAL A 179 6.12 3.28 -9.96
N LEU A 180 7.17 3.22 -9.14
CA LEU A 180 7.83 1.96 -8.79
C LEU A 180 6.87 0.98 -8.09
N THR A 181 5.99 1.47 -7.21
CA THR A 181 4.96 0.64 -6.59
C THR A 181 3.85 0.26 -7.55
N ALA A 182 3.44 1.15 -8.45
CA ALA A 182 2.43 0.84 -9.47
C ALA A 182 2.92 -0.27 -10.43
N GLU A 183 4.14 -0.17 -10.95
CA GLU A 183 4.79 -1.21 -11.77
C GLU A 183 4.84 -2.54 -11.02
N ARG A 184 5.13 -2.50 -9.72
CA ARG A 184 5.15 -3.71 -8.90
C ARG A 184 3.78 -4.38 -8.84
N LEU A 185 2.71 -3.61 -8.67
CA LEU A 185 1.35 -4.13 -8.64
C LEU A 185 0.95 -4.73 -10.00
N GLN A 186 1.29 -4.06 -11.10
CA GLN A 186 1.05 -4.59 -12.44
C GLN A 186 1.81 -5.91 -12.69
N ASN A 187 3.04 -6.01 -12.20
CA ASN A 187 3.84 -7.24 -12.32
C ASN A 187 3.35 -8.38 -11.43
N LEU A 188 2.55 -8.10 -10.38
CA LEU A 188 1.91 -9.14 -9.56
C LEU A 188 0.67 -9.71 -10.24
N ASP A 189 -0.01 -8.93 -11.08
CA ASP A 189 -1.22 -9.37 -11.77
C ASP A 189 -0.95 -10.39 -12.90
N GLY A 190 0.32 -10.62 -13.25
CA GLY A 190 0.76 -11.69 -14.15
C GLY A 190 0.07 -11.70 -15.53
N PRO A 191 0.36 -12.69 -16.38
CA PRO A 191 -0.50 -12.99 -17.53
C PRO A 191 -1.92 -13.19 -17.01
N SER A 192 -2.92 -12.50 -17.57
CA SER A 192 -4.31 -12.67 -17.12
C SER A 192 -4.67 -14.16 -17.16
N ILE A 193 -5.62 -14.63 -16.35
CA ILE A 193 -6.08 -16.03 -16.31
C ILE A 193 -6.30 -16.66 -17.72
N LYS A 194 -6.55 -15.84 -18.75
CA LYS A 194 -6.65 -16.26 -20.15
C LYS A 194 -5.34 -16.80 -20.77
N GLU A 195 -4.17 -16.34 -20.33
CA GLU A 195 -2.86 -16.85 -20.79
C GLU A 195 -2.43 -18.12 -20.04
N SER A 196 -2.95 -18.36 -18.83
CA SER A 196 -2.81 -19.66 -18.16
C SER A 196 -3.64 -20.76 -18.84
N GLU A 197 -4.82 -20.45 -19.39
CA GLU A 197 -5.64 -21.42 -20.17
C GLU A 197 -4.94 -21.82 -21.48
N GLU A 198 -4.18 -20.92 -22.12
CA GLU A 198 -3.40 -21.23 -23.32
C GLU A 198 -2.13 -22.07 -23.02
N LEU A 199 -1.62 -21.99 -21.79
CA LEU A 199 -0.53 -22.83 -21.29
C LEU A 199 -1.00 -24.21 -20.80
N GLU A 200 -2.22 -24.33 -20.28
CA GLU A 200 -2.85 -25.62 -19.94
C GLU A 200 -3.14 -26.45 -21.21
N GLY A 201 -3.32 -25.82 -22.37
CA GLY A 201 -3.36 -26.48 -23.67
C GLY A 201 -2.05 -27.18 -24.09
N LYS A 202 -0.95 -27.01 -23.35
CA LYS A 202 0.37 -27.64 -23.63
C LYS A 202 0.71 -28.84 -22.74
N GLY A 203 -0.24 -29.39 -21.98
CA GLY A 203 -0.12 -30.73 -21.40
C GLY A 203 0.97 -30.91 -20.34
N LEU A 204 1.15 -29.92 -19.45
CA LEU A 204 1.88 -30.15 -18.21
C LEU A 204 0.89 -30.42 -17.06
N ASP A 205 0.66 -31.71 -16.79
CA ASP A 205 -0.04 -32.17 -15.60
C ASP A 205 0.77 -31.82 -14.33
N ARG A 206 0.43 -30.70 -13.69
CA ARG A 206 0.67 -30.51 -12.26
C ARG A 206 -0.67 -30.24 -11.59
N VAL A 207 -1.27 -31.33 -11.11
CA VAL A 207 -2.42 -31.31 -10.22
C VAL A 207 -2.01 -30.59 -8.92
N VAL A 208 -2.49 -29.37 -8.74
CA VAL A 208 -2.57 -28.74 -7.42
C VAL A 208 -4.00 -28.92 -6.95
N ASP A 209 -4.18 -29.80 -5.98
CA ASP A 209 -5.47 -30.06 -5.32
C ASP A 209 -5.82 -28.89 -4.38
N TRP A 210 -6.71 -28.01 -4.85
CA TRP A 210 -7.28 -26.92 -4.07
C TRP A 210 -8.54 -27.34 -3.28
N GLY A 211 -8.85 -28.63 -3.26
CA GLY A 211 -10.10 -29.18 -2.75
C GLY A 211 -10.16 -29.39 -1.23
N THR A 212 -9.76 -28.44 -0.37
CA THR A 212 -10.23 -28.44 1.03
C THR A 212 -10.18 -27.06 1.70
N ILE A 213 -10.98 -26.10 1.25
CA ILE A 213 -11.44 -25.01 2.12
C ILE A 213 -12.94 -25.19 2.31
N ARG A 214 -13.34 -25.87 3.39
CA ARG A 214 -14.73 -25.87 3.84
C ARG A 214 -14.98 -24.57 4.59
N VAL A 215 -15.82 -23.71 4.02
CA VAL A 215 -16.49 -22.64 4.77
C VAL A 215 -17.45 -23.35 5.71
N LEU A 216 -17.19 -23.31 7.02
CA LEU A 216 -18.14 -23.80 8.02
C LEU A 216 -19.31 -22.80 8.08
N ASP A 217 -20.52 -23.31 7.89
CA ASP A 217 -21.74 -22.54 8.07
C ASP A 217 -22.01 -22.32 9.56
N SER A 218 -22.75 -21.26 9.92
CA SER A 218 -22.92 -20.83 11.33
C SER A 218 -23.63 -21.88 12.20
N ALA A 219 -24.25 -22.89 11.60
CA ALA A 219 -24.90 -24.00 12.29
C ALA A 219 -23.88 -24.98 12.92
N ASP A 220 -22.69 -25.13 12.34
CA ASP A 220 -21.69 -26.12 12.80
C ASP A 220 -20.98 -25.68 14.10
N TRP A 221 -21.03 -24.40 14.45
CA TRP A 221 -20.38 -23.85 15.64
C TRP A 221 -21.07 -24.26 16.96
N HIS A 222 -22.38 -24.50 16.93
CA HIS A 222 -23.15 -24.78 18.16
C HIS A 222 -23.16 -26.25 18.58
N ALA A 223 -22.68 -27.18 17.74
CA ALA A 223 -22.66 -28.61 18.04
C ALA A 223 -21.35 -29.10 18.71
N SER A 224 -20.40 -28.21 18.99
CA SER A 224 -19.07 -28.56 19.53
C SER A 224 -18.82 -28.06 20.96
N ARG A 225 -19.87 -27.87 21.77
CA ARG A 225 -19.78 -27.57 23.20
C ARG A 225 -20.43 -28.66 24.05
#